data_AF-A0A2D9SU73-F1
#
_entry.id   AF-A0A2D9SU73-F1
#
_cell.length_a   1.000
_cell.length_b   1.000
_cell.length_c   1.000
_cell.angle_alpha   90.00
_cell.angle_beta   90.00
_cell.angle_gamma   90.00
#
_symmetry.space_group_name_H-M   'P 1'
#
loop_
_entity.id
_entity.type
_entity.pdbx_description
1 polymer ?
#
loop_
_entity_poly.entity_id
_entity_poly.type
_entity_poly.pdbx_seq_one_letter_code
_entity_poly.pdbx_strand_id
1 'polypeptide(L)'
;MPGVPLDATAMTRRATQELFPGAVVALGMGLPCHIPSEVPAAGVWFIADSGLLGNDGINANADTLDAGGNPVATGFGGSFTGVVDVAGILRGGHTDIAVLQPSQVASNGDFVHWTTEETPGLLATGSAVDMAYGASKVVALMPNRHSVGRSNIVKECNLPVDGVGKVNLIITTEAVIKVNRDGLELMETAPGWTADEVVGITDAPLSISPDLKEMTFQVPKLAAPNKVFPDAMEALKDVPEGATVNVDGFAGPGGMAHYLMTGLRNLGVKGLHLISNTAGVARVSAFGTPNIIDHSILVENNQVAKATASYPVSPSASRPSAFEDAFNRGEAELEVVPQGTLAERLRSGGAGVAAFYTPTGAGTLLADGKETRNIGGREYILEMGMRADFCIIRGYKADTLGNVVYKGTSRNFNPVMATTARTTVVEVDEIVEPGQLGPEEIVTPGLFIDRIVLRPRDFSAYL
;
A
#
# COMPACT_ATOMS: atom_id res chain seq x y z
N MET A 1 18.84 -22.40 -36.60
CA MET A 1 18.02 -23.24 -35.71
C MET A 1 17.48 -22.29 -34.67
N PRO A 2 16.17 -22.33 -34.35
CA PRO A 2 15.63 -21.44 -33.34
C PRO A 2 16.41 -21.60 -32.03
N GLY A 3 16.56 -20.50 -31.31
CA GLY A 3 17.20 -20.49 -29.99
C GLY A 3 16.51 -21.46 -29.02
N VAL A 4 17.21 -21.83 -27.95
CA VAL A 4 16.64 -22.69 -26.91
C VAL A 4 15.74 -21.82 -26.02
N PRO A 5 14.46 -22.18 -25.80
CA PRO A 5 13.60 -21.47 -24.86
C PRO A 5 14.21 -21.46 -23.44
N LEU A 6 14.05 -20.37 -22.71
CA LEU A 6 14.49 -20.27 -21.32
C LEU A 6 13.78 -21.29 -20.43
N ASP A 7 14.49 -21.79 -19.42
CA ASP A 7 13.87 -22.54 -18.33
C ASP A 7 13.25 -21.59 -17.29
N ALA A 8 12.51 -22.18 -16.34
CA ALA A 8 11.81 -21.42 -15.29
C ALA A 8 12.77 -20.56 -14.45
N THR A 9 13.97 -21.07 -14.13
CA THR A 9 14.98 -20.36 -13.33
C THR A 9 15.53 -19.14 -14.06
N ALA A 10 15.81 -19.24 -15.36
CA ALA A 10 16.24 -18.10 -16.16
C ALA A 10 15.14 -17.05 -16.27
N MET A 11 13.89 -17.47 -16.46
CA MET A 11 12.73 -16.56 -16.48
C MET A 11 12.55 -15.82 -15.15
N THR A 12 12.57 -16.53 -14.02
CA THR A 12 12.41 -15.91 -12.69
C THR A 12 13.58 -14.98 -12.36
N ARG A 13 14.82 -15.38 -12.67
CA ARG A 13 16.00 -14.49 -12.53
C ARG A 13 15.90 -13.25 -13.39
N ARG A 14 15.41 -13.35 -14.63
CA ARG A 14 15.17 -12.15 -15.45
C ARG A 14 14.11 -11.26 -14.81
N ALA A 15 13.03 -11.82 -14.28
CA ALA A 15 12.00 -11.05 -13.59
C ALA A 15 12.53 -10.33 -12.33
N THR A 16 13.54 -10.88 -11.63
CA THR A 16 14.15 -10.19 -10.48
C THR A 16 14.77 -8.84 -10.84
N GLN A 17 15.16 -8.60 -12.10
CA GLN A 17 15.74 -7.32 -12.51
C GLN A 17 14.74 -6.16 -12.54
N GLU A 18 13.44 -6.46 -12.40
CA GLU A 18 12.40 -5.44 -12.26
C GLU A 18 12.26 -4.94 -10.81
N LEU A 19 12.92 -5.60 -9.86
CA LEU A 19 12.84 -5.31 -8.44
C LEU A 19 13.76 -4.16 -8.04
N PHE A 20 13.39 -3.47 -6.97
CA PHE A 20 14.17 -2.39 -6.37
C PHE A 20 14.08 -2.42 -4.83
N PRO A 21 15.03 -1.79 -4.11
CA PRO A 21 14.98 -1.70 -2.64
C PRO A 21 13.67 -1.13 -2.12
N GLY A 22 13.01 -1.84 -1.20
CA GLY A 22 11.73 -1.44 -0.62
C GLY A 22 10.49 -1.88 -1.39
N ALA A 23 10.65 -2.45 -2.59
CA ALA A 23 9.51 -2.78 -3.46
C ALA A 23 8.51 -3.73 -2.78
N VAL A 24 7.22 -3.45 -2.96
CA VAL A 24 6.12 -4.32 -2.58
C VAL A 24 5.63 -5.09 -3.80
N VAL A 25 5.73 -6.42 -3.74
CA VAL A 25 5.56 -7.29 -4.90
C VAL A 25 4.49 -8.34 -4.62
N ALA A 26 3.41 -8.28 -5.39
CA ALA A 26 2.37 -9.31 -5.39
C ALA A 26 2.68 -10.40 -6.42
N LEU A 27 2.58 -11.65 -6.01
CA LEU A 27 2.93 -12.80 -6.83
C LEU A 27 1.68 -13.63 -7.14
N GLY A 28 1.35 -13.76 -8.41
CA GLY A 28 0.34 -14.70 -8.89
C GLY A 28 0.85 -16.15 -8.85
N MET A 29 -0.05 -17.11 -8.99
CA MET A 29 0.33 -18.53 -9.02
C MET A 29 1.24 -18.87 -10.22
N GLY A 30 2.05 -19.91 -10.05
CA GLY A 30 2.91 -20.46 -11.11
C GLY A 30 4.35 -20.00 -11.00
N LEU A 31 4.97 -19.63 -12.12
CA LEU A 31 6.32 -19.09 -12.20
C LEU A 31 6.58 -17.92 -11.23
N PRO A 32 5.65 -16.97 -10.99
CA PRO A 32 5.92 -15.85 -10.08
C PRO A 32 6.23 -16.30 -8.65
N CYS A 33 5.64 -17.39 -8.16
CA CYS A 33 5.88 -17.96 -6.83
C CYS A 33 7.35 -18.35 -6.57
N HIS A 34 8.14 -18.57 -7.63
CA HIS A 34 9.55 -18.95 -7.52
C HIS A 34 10.50 -17.76 -7.45
N ILE A 35 10.03 -16.53 -7.69
CA ILE A 35 10.86 -15.32 -7.65
C ILE A 35 11.55 -15.11 -6.30
N PRO A 36 10.87 -15.26 -5.14
CA PRO A 36 11.52 -15.05 -3.84
C PRO A 36 12.67 -16.04 -3.57
N SER A 37 12.69 -17.21 -4.20
CA SER A 37 13.80 -18.16 -4.08
C SER A 37 15.06 -17.75 -4.85
N GLU A 38 14.97 -16.79 -5.79
CA GLU A 38 16.12 -16.34 -6.60
C GLU A 38 16.82 -15.11 -6.02
N VAL A 39 16.14 -14.33 -5.19
CA VAL A 39 16.65 -13.09 -4.61
C VAL A 39 16.47 -13.12 -3.09
N PRO A 40 17.55 -12.92 -2.31
CA PRO A 40 17.41 -12.82 -0.85
C PRO A 40 16.38 -11.73 -0.50
N ALA A 41 15.53 -11.96 0.51
CA ALA A 41 14.57 -10.96 1.02
C ALA A 41 15.25 -9.77 1.72
N ALA A 42 16.10 -9.04 0.99
CA ALA A 42 16.82 -7.86 1.46
C ALA A 42 16.00 -6.60 1.21
N GLY A 43 14.88 -6.48 1.95
CA GLY A 43 14.00 -5.31 1.93
C GLY A 43 13.08 -5.21 0.71
N VAL A 44 12.72 -6.34 0.10
CA VAL A 44 11.58 -6.46 -0.83
C VAL A 44 10.46 -7.19 -0.11
N TRP A 45 9.24 -6.68 -0.19
CA TRP A 45 8.06 -7.28 0.40
C TRP A 45 7.35 -8.16 -0.62
N PHE A 46 7.69 -9.45 -0.66
CA PHE A 46 6.89 -10.41 -1.42
C PHE A 46 5.63 -10.77 -0.64
N ILE A 47 4.48 -10.54 -1.26
CA ILE A 47 3.16 -10.77 -0.67
C ILE A 47 2.57 -12.04 -1.25
N ALA A 48 2.18 -12.95 -0.37
CA ALA A 48 1.27 -14.04 -0.70
C ALA A 48 -0.15 -13.64 -0.33
N ASP A 49 -1.08 -13.89 -1.24
CA ASP A 49 -2.50 -13.59 -1.03
C ASP A 49 -3.17 -14.43 0.08
N SER A 50 -2.49 -15.51 0.50
CA SER A 50 -2.78 -16.32 1.67
C SER A 50 -2.69 -15.56 3.01
N GLY A 51 -2.04 -14.38 3.03
CA GLY A 51 -1.89 -13.56 4.24
C GLY A 51 -0.45 -13.39 4.72
N LEU A 52 0.54 -13.97 4.04
CA LEU A 52 1.97 -13.77 4.37
C LEU A 52 2.52 -12.53 3.69
N LEU A 53 3.10 -11.63 4.49
CA LEU A 53 3.89 -10.49 4.04
C LEU A 53 5.37 -10.78 4.31
N GLY A 54 6.23 -10.69 3.29
CA GLY A 54 7.64 -11.02 3.40
C GLY A 54 7.94 -12.51 3.15
N ASN A 55 7.39 -13.07 2.08
CA ASN A 55 7.72 -14.41 1.59
C ASN A 55 9.21 -14.48 1.16
N ASP A 56 9.96 -15.47 1.67
CA ASP A 56 11.39 -15.70 1.39
C ASP A 56 11.64 -16.99 0.58
N GLY A 57 10.61 -17.43 -0.14
CA GLY A 57 10.69 -18.51 -1.12
C GLY A 57 10.31 -19.88 -0.57
N ILE A 58 10.30 -20.86 -1.48
CA ILE A 58 9.80 -22.20 -1.21
C ILE A 58 10.69 -22.92 -0.19
N ASN A 59 10.06 -23.43 0.86
CA ASN A 59 10.69 -24.24 1.90
C ASN A 59 9.73 -25.35 2.33
N ALA A 60 10.09 -26.60 1.99
CA ALA A 60 9.24 -27.76 2.22
C ALA A 60 8.88 -28.04 3.70
N ASN A 61 9.60 -27.42 4.66
CA ASN A 61 9.36 -27.58 6.09
C ASN A 61 8.57 -26.40 6.70
N ALA A 62 8.12 -25.44 5.89
CA ALA A 62 7.37 -24.30 6.37
C ALA A 62 5.87 -24.63 6.48
N ASP A 63 5.21 -23.99 7.46
CA ASP A 63 3.77 -24.14 7.71
C ASP A 63 2.92 -23.08 6.98
N THR A 64 3.57 -22.17 6.25
CA THR A 64 2.94 -21.07 5.51
C THR A 64 2.90 -21.38 4.01
N LEU A 65 1.85 -20.91 3.32
CA LEU A 65 1.62 -21.20 1.91
C LEU A 65 1.66 -19.92 1.07
N ASP A 66 2.11 -20.04 -0.18
CA ASP A 66 1.94 -19.00 -1.19
C ASP A 66 0.63 -19.17 -1.98
N ALA A 67 0.41 -18.30 -2.98
CA ALA A 67 -0.75 -18.36 -3.86
C ALA A 67 -0.88 -19.72 -4.59
N GLY A 68 0.25 -20.35 -4.94
CA GLY A 68 0.28 -21.65 -5.60
C GLY A 68 0.09 -22.84 -4.66
N GLY A 69 -0.06 -22.62 -3.36
CA GLY A 69 -0.13 -23.67 -2.35
C GLY A 69 1.24 -24.31 -2.04
N ASN A 70 2.34 -23.66 -2.41
CA ASN A 70 3.68 -24.14 -2.04
C ASN A 70 3.98 -23.76 -0.59
N PRO A 71 4.58 -24.66 0.21
CA PRO A 71 5.19 -24.31 1.49
C PRO A 71 6.31 -23.28 1.28
N VAL A 72 6.20 -22.13 1.93
CA VAL A 72 7.14 -21.00 1.79
C VAL A 72 7.65 -20.51 3.12
N ALA A 73 8.92 -20.09 3.19
CA ALA A 73 9.49 -19.51 4.39
C ALA A 73 8.98 -18.08 4.63
N THR A 74 8.81 -17.74 5.91
CA THR A 74 8.64 -16.35 6.33
C THR A 74 10.01 -15.70 6.43
N GLY A 75 10.21 -14.64 5.64
CA GLY A 75 11.46 -13.89 5.60
C GLY A 75 11.71 -13.04 6.83
N PHE A 76 12.88 -12.41 6.83
CA PHE A 76 13.33 -11.53 7.90
C PHE A 76 12.40 -10.31 8.04
N GLY A 77 11.70 -10.20 9.17
CA GLY A 77 10.67 -9.17 9.39
C GLY A 77 9.33 -9.45 8.70
N GLY A 78 9.07 -10.70 8.27
CA GLY A 78 7.78 -11.10 7.76
C GLY A 78 6.67 -11.04 8.83
N SER A 79 5.43 -10.88 8.38
CA SER A 79 4.24 -10.77 9.23
C SER A 79 3.03 -11.44 8.59
N PHE A 80 2.00 -11.69 9.39
CA PHE A 80 0.76 -12.30 8.94
C PHE A 80 -0.41 -11.33 9.02
N THR A 81 -1.31 -11.44 8.04
CA THR A 81 -2.50 -10.60 7.98
C THR A 81 -3.68 -11.36 7.38
N GLY A 82 -4.88 -10.82 7.54
CA GLY A 82 -6.11 -11.44 7.02
C GLY A 82 -6.33 -11.14 5.54
N VAL A 83 -7.19 -11.92 4.90
CA VAL A 83 -7.56 -11.73 3.48
C VAL A 83 -8.12 -10.33 3.17
N VAL A 84 -8.81 -9.70 4.12
CA VAL A 84 -9.34 -8.34 3.96
C VAL A 84 -8.22 -7.31 3.87
N ASP A 85 -7.16 -7.50 4.65
CA ASP A 85 -6.01 -6.59 4.68
C ASP A 85 -5.13 -6.80 3.44
N VAL A 86 -4.91 -8.05 3.01
CA VAL A 86 -4.26 -8.36 1.72
C VAL A 86 -5.02 -7.70 0.56
N ALA A 87 -6.34 -7.89 0.48
CA ALA A 87 -7.14 -7.25 -0.56
C ALA A 87 -7.07 -5.71 -0.48
N GLY A 88 -6.97 -5.17 0.74
CA GLY A 88 -6.73 -3.75 0.98
C GLY A 88 -5.36 -3.28 0.50
N ILE A 89 -4.29 -4.06 0.68
CA ILE A 89 -2.94 -3.76 0.18
C ILE A 89 -2.94 -3.71 -1.35
N LEU A 90 -3.52 -4.74 -1.98
CA LEU A 90 -3.58 -4.84 -3.44
C LEU A 90 -4.39 -3.67 -4.03
N ARG A 91 -5.69 -3.61 -3.75
CA ARG A 91 -6.59 -2.62 -4.35
C ARG A 91 -6.32 -1.19 -3.84
N GLY A 92 -5.72 -1.05 -2.66
CA GLY A 92 -5.31 0.22 -2.08
C GLY A 92 -4.13 0.90 -2.79
N GLY A 93 -3.50 0.24 -3.76
CA GLY A 93 -2.37 0.81 -4.48
C GLY A 93 -1.08 0.81 -3.66
N HIS A 94 -0.95 -0.14 -2.73
CA HIS A 94 0.24 -0.32 -1.89
C HIS A 94 1.20 -1.37 -2.47
N THR A 95 1.02 -1.72 -3.75
CA THR A 95 1.83 -2.69 -4.48
C THR A 95 2.57 -1.97 -5.60
N ASP A 96 3.89 -2.12 -5.65
CA ASP A 96 4.70 -1.54 -6.72
C ASP A 96 4.62 -2.41 -7.97
N ILE A 97 4.73 -3.73 -7.80
CA ILE A 97 4.83 -4.69 -8.89
C ILE A 97 3.87 -5.86 -8.64
N ALA A 98 3.03 -6.17 -9.62
CA ALA A 98 2.33 -7.46 -9.69
C ALA A 98 2.99 -8.32 -10.76
N VAL A 99 3.41 -9.53 -10.39
CA VAL A 99 3.92 -10.52 -11.36
C VAL A 99 2.89 -11.63 -11.50
N LEU A 100 2.32 -11.75 -12.69
CA LEU A 100 1.24 -12.69 -13.01
C LEU A 100 1.68 -13.65 -14.11
N GLN A 101 1.06 -14.81 -14.18
CA GLN A 101 1.22 -15.74 -15.31
C GLN A 101 -0.11 -15.88 -16.07
N PRO A 102 -0.46 -14.89 -16.91
CA PRO A 102 -1.65 -14.98 -17.73
C PRO A 102 -1.53 -16.08 -18.80
N SER A 103 -2.67 -16.57 -19.28
CA SER A 103 -2.75 -17.49 -20.43
C SER A 103 -2.71 -16.75 -21.75
N GLN A 104 -3.18 -15.49 -21.79
CA GLN A 104 -3.04 -14.59 -22.94
C GLN A 104 -2.73 -13.16 -22.52
N VAL A 105 -1.95 -12.47 -23.35
CA VAL A 105 -1.80 -11.00 -23.29
C VAL A 105 -2.00 -10.43 -24.68
N ALA A 106 -2.85 -9.40 -24.80
CA ALA A 106 -3.15 -8.74 -26.05
C ALA A 106 -2.19 -7.56 -26.35
N SER A 107 -2.26 -7.02 -27.57
CA SER A 107 -1.39 -5.93 -28.01
C SER A 107 -1.54 -4.63 -27.21
N ASN A 108 -2.70 -4.44 -26.57
CA ASN A 108 -3.02 -3.29 -25.72
C ASN A 108 -2.75 -3.55 -24.22
N GLY A 109 -2.22 -4.72 -23.85
CA GLY A 109 -1.99 -5.10 -22.45
C GLY A 109 -3.21 -5.68 -21.72
N ASP A 110 -4.30 -5.97 -22.44
CA ASP A 110 -5.37 -6.82 -21.90
C ASP A 110 -4.80 -8.20 -21.56
N PHE A 111 -5.29 -8.83 -20.50
CA PHE A 111 -4.89 -10.20 -20.18
C PHE A 111 -6.07 -11.10 -19.83
N VAL A 112 -5.88 -12.38 -20.11
CA VAL A 112 -6.73 -13.48 -19.66
C VAL A 112 -5.85 -14.38 -18.80
N HIS A 113 -6.36 -14.79 -17.65
CA HIS A 113 -5.62 -15.59 -16.69
C HIS A 113 -6.07 -17.06 -16.71
N TRP A 114 -7.13 -17.41 -15.97
CA TRP A 114 -7.53 -18.80 -15.74
C TRP A 114 -8.65 -19.30 -16.65
N THR A 115 -9.36 -18.41 -17.32
CA THR A 115 -10.35 -18.82 -18.31
C THR A 115 -9.59 -19.47 -19.47
N THR A 116 -9.93 -20.72 -19.82
CA THR A 116 -9.37 -21.42 -20.97
C THR A 116 -10.51 -21.83 -21.91
N GLU A 117 -10.16 -22.20 -23.14
CA GLU A 117 -11.13 -22.77 -24.08
C GLU A 117 -11.74 -24.09 -23.59
N GLU A 118 -11.10 -24.78 -22.64
CA GLU A 118 -11.56 -26.02 -22.04
C GLU A 118 -12.55 -25.80 -20.89
N THR A 119 -12.62 -24.58 -20.34
CA THR A 119 -13.49 -24.20 -19.22
C THR A 119 -14.46 -23.05 -19.59
N PRO A 120 -15.17 -23.11 -20.74
CA PRO A 120 -15.99 -22.00 -21.20
C PRO A 120 -17.09 -21.65 -20.19
N GLY A 121 -17.14 -20.38 -19.78
CA GLY A 121 -18.12 -19.86 -18.84
C GLY A 121 -17.76 -20.04 -17.35
N LEU A 122 -16.66 -20.71 -17.02
CA LEU A 122 -16.12 -20.74 -15.66
C LEU A 122 -15.08 -19.63 -15.51
N LEU A 123 -15.41 -18.63 -14.70
CA LEU A 123 -14.52 -17.52 -14.37
C LEU A 123 -13.88 -17.77 -13.01
N ALA A 124 -12.55 -17.76 -12.96
CA ALA A 124 -11.76 -17.83 -11.74
C ALA A 124 -10.86 -16.59 -11.66
N THR A 125 -11.39 -15.49 -11.11
CA THR A 125 -10.66 -14.22 -11.07
C THR A 125 -9.51 -14.23 -10.07
N GLY A 126 -9.69 -14.94 -8.94
CA GLY A 126 -8.72 -15.00 -7.85
C GLY A 126 -8.30 -13.60 -7.37
N SER A 127 -7.12 -13.53 -6.74
CA SER A 127 -6.48 -12.27 -6.32
C SER A 127 -5.81 -11.52 -7.47
N ALA A 128 -5.57 -12.18 -8.62
CA ALA A 128 -4.85 -11.63 -9.76
C ALA A 128 -5.46 -10.35 -10.34
N VAL A 129 -6.79 -10.22 -10.30
CA VAL A 129 -7.49 -8.99 -10.74
C VAL A 129 -7.16 -7.83 -9.80
N ASP A 130 -7.25 -8.02 -8.49
CA ASP A 130 -6.89 -6.98 -7.52
C ASP A 130 -5.40 -6.62 -7.61
N MET A 131 -4.52 -7.61 -7.82
CA MET A 131 -3.10 -7.40 -8.06
C MET A 131 -2.87 -6.50 -9.29
N ALA A 132 -3.52 -6.82 -10.42
CA ALA A 132 -3.32 -6.10 -11.67
C ALA A 132 -3.90 -4.67 -11.66
N TYR A 133 -5.01 -4.45 -10.96
CA TYR A 133 -5.62 -3.12 -10.87
C TYR A 133 -4.96 -2.25 -9.80
N GLY A 134 -4.36 -2.88 -8.79
CA GLY A 134 -3.71 -2.23 -7.67
C GLY A 134 -2.25 -1.85 -7.90
N ALA A 135 -1.50 -2.67 -8.64
CA ALA A 135 -0.07 -2.46 -8.78
C ALA A 135 0.28 -1.27 -9.71
N SER A 136 1.38 -0.59 -9.39
CA SER A 136 1.93 0.46 -10.27
C SER A 136 2.47 -0.10 -11.58
N LYS A 137 2.95 -1.35 -11.57
CA LYS A 137 3.45 -2.09 -12.73
C LYS A 137 2.98 -3.54 -12.70
N VAL A 138 2.47 -4.04 -13.82
CA VAL A 138 2.12 -5.45 -14.01
C VAL A 138 3.08 -6.10 -14.99
N VAL A 139 3.69 -7.19 -14.56
CA VAL A 139 4.60 -8.03 -15.34
C VAL A 139 3.92 -9.37 -15.62
N ALA A 140 3.72 -9.71 -16.89
CA ALA A 140 3.30 -11.03 -17.31
C ALA A 140 4.53 -11.94 -17.48
N LEU A 141 4.69 -12.94 -16.63
CA LEU A 141 5.75 -13.94 -16.69
C LEU A 141 5.17 -15.26 -17.22
N MET A 142 5.32 -15.52 -18.52
CA MET A 142 4.55 -16.55 -19.22
C MET A 142 5.29 -17.07 -20.47
N PRO A 143 5.06 -18.30 -20.94
CA PRO A 143 5.61 -18.74 -22.23
C PRO A 143 4.98 -17.96 -23.38
N ASN A 144 5.75 -17.67 -24.45
CA ASN A 144 5.20 -17.01 -25.64
C ASN A 144 4.16 -17.89 -26.33
N ARG A 145 4.36 -19.22 -26.31
CA ARG A 145 3.47 -20.18 -26.98
C ARG A 145 2.81 -21.15 -26.00
N HIS A 146 1.59 -21.53 -26.33
CA HIS A 146 0.91 -22.67 -25.69
C HIS A 146 1.61 -23.98 -26.06
N SER A 147 1.38 -25.02 -25.26
CA SER A 147 1.83 -26.40 -25.56
C SER A 147 1.39 -26.94 -26.92
N VAL A 148 0.31 -26.41 -27.51
CA VAL A 148 -0.20 -26.80 -28.84
C VAL A 148 0.33 -25.89 -29.97
N GLY A 149 1.24 -24.97 -29.66
CA GLY A 149 1.97 -24.15 -30.62
C GLY A 149 1.33 -22.82 -31.02
N ARG A 150 0.13 -22.47 -30.54
CA ARG A 150 -0.42 -21.11 -30.73
C ARG A 150 0.35 -20.09 -29.90
N SER A 151 0.43 -18.83 -30.36
CA SER A 151 0.95 -17.75 -29.51
C SER A 151 -0.04 -17.42 -28.40
N ASN A 152 0.48 -17.12 -27.23
CA ASN A 152 -0.23 -16.57 -26.09
C ASN A 152 -0.17 -15.03 -26.10
N ILE A 153 0.69 -14.44 -26.94
CA ILE A 153 0.79 -13.00 -27.13
C ILE A 153 0.02 -12.66 -28.41
N VAL A 154 -1.22 -12.25 -28.23
CA VAL A 154 -2.24 -12.20 -29.29
C VAL A 154 -2.53 -10.77 -29.71
N LYS A 155 -3.09 -10.59 -30.90
CA LYS A 155 -3.56 -9.26 -31.29
C LYS A 155 -4.66 -8.76 -30.34
N GLU A 156 -5.65 -9.61 -30.09
CA GLU A 156 -6.79 -9.39 -29.20
C GLU A 156 -7.07 -10.69 -28.43
N CYS A 157 -7.44 -10.60 -27.15
CA CYS A 157 -7.84 -11.77 -26.36
C CYS A 157 -9.09 -12.41 -26.96
N ASN A 158 -9.08 -13.74 -27.13
CA ASN A 158 -10.23 -14.49 -27.63
C ASN A 158 -11.09 -15.11 -26.50
N LEU A 159 -10.74 -14.81 -25.25
CA LEU A 159 -11.41 -15.24 -24.02
C LEU A 159 -11.80 -14.00 -23.18
N PRO A 160 -12.74 -14.14 -22.22
CA PRO A 160 -13.11 -13.06 -21.32
C PRO A 160 -11.90 -12.45 -20.62
N VAL A 161 -11.69 -11.15 -20.83
CA VAL A 161 -10.57 -10.39 -20.28
C VAL A 161 -10.74 -10.21 -18.77
N ASP A 162 -9.71 -10.55 -18.00
CA ASP A 162 -9.67 -10.39 -16.54
C ASP A 162 -9.14 -8.99 -16.15
N GLY A 163 -8.24 -8.42 -16.94
CA GLY A 163 -7.77 -7.04 -16.75
C GLY A 163 -7.51 -6.32 -18.06
N VAL A 164 -8.11 -5.13 -18.18
CA VAL A 164 -8.08 -4.31 -19.40
C VAL A 164 -6.89 -3.36 -19.33
N GLY A 165 -5.97 -3.48 -20.30
CA GLY A 165 -4.81 -2.62 -20.48
C GLY A 165 -3.90 -2.54 -19.26
N LYS A 166 -3.78 -3.65 -18.51
CA LYS A 166 -3.05 -3.68 -17.23
C LYS A 166 -1.61 -4.12 -17.36
N VAL A 167 -1.29 -5.01 -18.30
CA VAL A 167 0.08 -5.51 -18.45
C VAL A 167 0.99 -4.41 -19.01
N ASN A 168 2.13 -4.17 -18.35
CA ASN A 168 3.13 -3.20 -18.79
C ASN A 168 4.36 -3.86 -19.41
N LEU A 169 4.68 -5.08 -18.98
CA LEU A 169 5.84 -5.83 -19.41
C LEU A 169 5.48 -7.31 -19.54
N ILE A 170 5.97 -7.96 -20.58
CA ILE A 170 5.80 -9.39 -20.81
C ILE A 170 7.19 -10.00 -20.86
N ILE A 171 7.47 -10.96 -19.99
CA ILE A 171 8.69 -11.74 -19.95
C ILE A 171 8.33 -13.16 -20.37
N THR A 172 8.90 -13.58 -21.49
CA THR A 172 8.66 -14.89 -22.09
C THR A 172 9.89 -15.77 -22.08
N THR A 173 9.71 -17.02 -22.50
CA THR A 173 10.80 -17.97 -22.71
C THR A 173 11.76 -17.52 -23.82
N GLU A 174 11.39 -16.54 -24.66
CA GLU A 174 12.17 -16.09 -25.82
C GLU A 174 12.50 -14.60 -25.81
N ALA A 175 11.72 -13.77 -25.11
CA ALA A 175 11.77 -12.32 -25.26
C ALA A 175 11.23 -11.53 -24.05
N VAL A 176 11.71 -10.31 -23.89
CA VAL A 176 11.10 -9.28 -23.04
C VAL A 176 10.43 -8.27 -23.96
N ILE A 177 9.14 -8.07 -23.76
CA ILE A 177 8.28 -7.23 -24.60
C ILE A 177 7.64 -6.18 -23.71
N LYS A 178 7.81 -4.91 -24.05
CA LYS A 178 7.17 -3.79 -23.36
C LYS A 178 5.81 -3.50 -23.99
N VAL A 179 4.80 -3.25 -23.16
CA VAL A 179 3.49 -2.79 -23.61
C VAL A 179 3.49 -1.26 -23.58
N ASN A 180 3.42 -0.64 -24.75
CA ASN A 180 3.29 0.81 -24.90
C ASN A 180 1.85 1.17 -25.31
N ARG A 181 1.55 2.47 -25.35
CA ARG A 181 0.24 2.96 -25.84
C ARG A 181 -0.03 2.60 -27.29
N ASP A 182 1.02 2.52 -28.11
CA ASP A 182 0.94 2.28 -29.55
C ASP A 182 1.10 0.80 -29.94
N GLY A 183 1.19 -0.10 -28.95
CA GLY A 183 1.36 -1.54 -29.15
C GLY A 183 2.57 -2.11 -28.42
N LEU A 184 3.02 -3.28 -28.87
CA LEU A 184 4.09 -4.04 -28.24
C LEU A 184 5.46 -3.72 -28.85
N GLU A 185 6.46 -3.57 -28.00
CA GLU A 185 7.85 -3.31 -28.38
C GLU A 185 8.77 -4.42 -27.84
N LEU A 186 9.47 -5.10 -28.73
CA LEU A 186 10.48 -6.11 -28.39
C LEU A 186 11.74 -5.41 -27.85
N MET A 187 12.01 -5.60 -26.56
CA MET A 187 13.11 -4.96 -25.84
C MET A 187 14.33 -5.86 -25.71
N GLU A 188 14.12 -7.16 -25.51
CA GLU A 188 15.19 -8.13 -25.31
C GLU A 188 14.86 -9.47 -25.96
N THR A 189 15.89 -10.17 -26.47
CA THR A 189 15.78 -11.59 -26.90
C THR A 189 16.56 -12.49 -25.95
N ALA A 190 16.07 -13.70 -25.72
CA ALA A 190 16.79 -14.73 -24.99
C ALA A 190 18.06 -15.13 -25.76
N PRO A 191 19.12 -15.62 -25.08
CA PRO A 191 20.35 -16.01 -25.75
C PRO A 191 20.13 -16.99 -26.90
N GLY A 192 20.69 -16.64 -28.07
CA GLY A 192 20.54 -17.42 -29.29
C GLY A 192 19.22 -17.23 -30.05
N TRP A 193 18.32 -16.35 -29.60
CA TRP A 193 17.13 -15.93 -30.35
C TRP A 193 17.37 -14.63 -31.10
N THR A 194 16.90 -14.57 -32.35
CA THR A 194 16.85 -13.35 -33.15
C THR A 194 15.49 -12.65 -33.05
N ALA A 195 15.44 -11.36 -33.37
CA ALA A 195 14.18 -10.60 -33.40
C ALA A 195 13.18 -11.20 -34.41
N ASP A 196 13.65 -11.59 -35.59
CA ASP A 196 12.79 -12.18 -36.64
C ASP A 196 12.16 -13.51 -36.19
N GLU A 197 12.89 -14.33 -35.43
CA GLU A 197 12.35 -15.57 -34.86
C GLU A 197 11.27 -15.29 -33.82
N VAL A 198 11.47 -14.31 -32.94
CA VAL A 198 10.46 -13.90 -31.94
C VAL A 198 9.22 -13.34 -32.63
N VAL A 199 9.39 -12.48 -33.63
CA VAL A 199 8.28 -11.94 -34.45
C VAL A 199 7.53 -13.09 -35.15
N GLY A 200 8.25 -14.07 -35.70
CA GLY A 200 7.65 -15.20 -36.42
C GLY A 200 6.81 -16.14 -35.55
N ILE A 201 7.00 -16.13 -34.23
CA ILE A 201 6.21 -16.96 -33.29
C ILE A 201 5.14 -16.19 -32.50
N THR A 202 5.12 -14.87 -32.63
CA THR A 202 4.23 -13.96 -31.90
C THR A 202 3.08 -13.52 -32.82
N ASP A 203 1.82 -13.67 -32.37
CA ASP A 203 0.67 -13.28 -33.19
C ASP A 203 0.46 -11.75 -33.16
N ALA A 204 0.65 -11.13 -31.99
CA ALA A 204 0.64 -9.68 -31.85
C ALA A 204 1.77 -9.01 -32.67
N PRO A 205 1.49 -7.90 -33.39
CA PRO A 205 2.55 -7.12 -34.04
C PRO A 205 3.55 -6.57 -33.03
N LEU A 206 4.84 -6.72 -33.32
CA LEU A 206 5.93 -6.18 -32.50
C LEU A 206 6.69 -5.10 -33.28
N SER A 207 6.91 -3.93 -32.67
CA SER A 207 8.01 -3.06 -33.05
C SER A 207 9.31 -3.59 -32.42
N ILE A 208 10.45 -3.33 -33.05
CA ILE A 208 11.76 -3.71 -32.52
C ILE A 208 12.40 -2.48 -31.90
N SER A 209 12.81 -2.58 -30.63
CA SER A 209 13.52 -1.49 -29.96
C SER A 209 14.85 -1.19 -30.67
N PRO A 210 15.22 0.10 -30.87
CA PRO A 210 16.53 0.45 -31.40
C PRO A 210 17.68 0.01 -30.47
N ASP A 211 17.38 -0.18 -29.18
CA ASP A 211 18.30 -0.62 -28.13
C ASP A 211 18.09 -2.11 -27.78
N LEU A 212 17.58 -2.90 -28.74
CA LEU A 212 17.38 -4.34 -28.59
C LEU A 212 18.68 -5.00 -28.09
N LYS A 213 18.55 -5.77 -27.02
CA LYS A 213 19.67 -6.41 -26.33
C LYS A 213 19.38 -7.88 -26.04
N GLU A 214 20.42 -8.66 -25.84
CA GLU A 214 20.26 -10.02 -25.33
C GLU A 214 19.93 -9.97 -23.82
N MET A 215 19.04 -10.85 -23.37
CA MET A 215 18.69 -10.95 -21.96
C MET A 215 19.91 -11.30 -21.10
N THR A 216 19.90 -10.79 -19.88
CA THR A 216 20.82 -11.24 -18.84
C THR A 216 20.02 -11.84 -17.67
N PHE A 217 20.70 -12.61 -16.82
CA PHE A 217 20.07 -13.30 -15.68
C PHE A 217 20.75 -12.96 -14.36
N GLN A 218 21.38 -11.78 -14.30
CA GLN A 218 22.04 -11.31 -13.10
C GLN A 218 20.97 -10.94 -12.06
N VAL A 219 21.05 -11.58 -10.89
CA VAL A 219 20.19 -11.25 -9.75
C VAL A 219 20.68 -9.93 -9.15
N PRO A 220 19.79 -8.93 -8.93
CA PRO A 220 20.19 -7.66 -8.35
C PRO A 220 20.63 -7.82 -6.89
N LYS A 221 21.61 -7.01 -6.49
CA LYS A 221 21.97 -6.86 -5.07
C LYS A 221 21.07 -5.80 -4.46
N LEU A 222 20.03 -6.22 -3.77
CA LEU A 222 19.11 -5.34 -3.07
C LEU A 222 19.54 -5.21 -1.60
N ALA A 223 19.32 -4.03 -1.04
CA ALA A 223 19.56 -3.74 0.37
C ALA A 223 18.29 -3.14 0.95
N ALA A 224 18.01 -3.41 2.22
CA ALA A 224 16.85 -2.81 2.87
C ALA A 224 16.96 -1.27 2.90
N PRO A 225 15.87 -0.55 2.61
CA PRO A 225 15.87 0.91 2.71
C PRO A 225 16.10 1.32 4.17
N ASN A 226 16.92 2.35 4.39
CA ASN A 226 17.05 2.92 5.72
C ASN A 226 15.85 3.83 6.01
N LYS A 227 14.97 3.36 6.88
CA LYS A 227 13.76 4.09 7.30
C LYS A 227 13.95 4.86 8.60
N VAL A 228 15.10 4.78 9.27
CA VAL A 228 15.32 5.42 10.57
C VAL A 228 15.86 6.84 10.37
N PHE A 229 15.11 7.82 10.87
CA PHE A 229 15.44 9.24 10.80
C PHE A 229 15.98 9.73 12.16
N PRO A 230 16.88 10.73 12.16
CA PRO A 230 17.53 11.19 13.38
C PRO A 230 16.59 11.92 14.33
N ASP A 231 15.61 12.66 13.81
CA ASP A 231 14.65 13.44 14.60
C ASP A 231 13.34 13.71 13.84
N ALA A 232 12.38 14.31 14.55
CA ALA A 232 11.06 14.62 14.04
C ALA A 232 11.06 15.66 12.90
N MET A 233 11.98 16.63 12.90
CA MET A 233 12.01 17.64 11.83
C MET A 233 12.55 17.06 10.53
N GLU A 234 13.65 16.30 10.60
CA GLU A 234 14.21 15.64 9.42
C GLU A 234 13.25 14.63 8.82
N ALA A 235 12.47 13.93 9.65
CA ALA A 235 11.44 13.01 9.19
C ALA A 235 10.21 13.69 8.56
N LEU A 236 10.02 15.00 8.74
CA LEU A 236 8.84 15.74 8.29
C LEU A 236 9.17 16.92 7.35
N LYS A 237 10.44 17.13 7.01
CA LYS A 237 10.92 18.34 6.32
C LYS A 237 10.32 18.63 4.95
N ASP A 238 9.72 17.63 4.31
CA ASP A 238 9.11 17.69 2.98
C ASP A 238 7.57 17.67 3.03
N VAL A 239 6.96 17.88 4.21
CA VAL A 239 5.52 18.14 4.31
C VAL A 239 5.19 19.44 3.54
N PRO A 240 4.35 19.38 2.50
CA PRO A 240 4.04 20.57 1.71
C PRO A 240 3.06 21.50 2.44
N GLU A 241 3.13 22.79 2.13
CA GLU A 241 2.09 23.76 2.45
C GLU A 241 0.72 23.28 1.95
N GLY A 242 -0.33 23.40 2.76
CA GLY A 242 -1.65 22.93 2.39
C GLY A 242 -1.87 21.42 2.48
N ALA A 243 -0.90 20.65 3.01
CA ALA A 243 -1.00 19.20 3.11
C ALA A 243 -2.21 18.74 3.92
N THR A 244 -2.82 17.64 3.48
CA THR A 244 -3.70 16.84 4.34
C THR A 244 -2.84 15.93 5.21
N VAL A 245 -2.94 16.07 6.53
CA VAL A 245 -2.14 15.33 7.50
C VAL A 245 -3.04 14.55 8.45
N ASN A 246 -2.90 13.23 8.41
CA ASN A 246 -3.44 12.38 9.47
C ASN A 246 -2.59 12.55 10.72
N VAL A 247 -3.26 12.78 11.83
CA VAL A 247 -2.63 12.85 13.15
C VAL A 247 -3.35 11.85 14.05
N ASP A 248 -2.60 10.87 14.54
CA ASP A 248 -3.14 9.86 15.45
C ASP A 248 -3.66 10.47 16.77
N GLY A 249 -4.40 9.67 17.55
CA GLY A 249 -4.83 10.08 18.88
C GLY A 249 -6.23 9.70 19.28
N PHE A 250 -6.36 8.77 20.21
CA PHE A 250 -7.43 8.85 21.23
C PHE A 250 -6.85 9.63 22.42
N ALA A 251 -7.31 10.88 22.61
CA ALA A 251 -6.77 11.88 23.53
C ALA A 251 -6.02 11.30 24.77
N GLY A 252 -4.76 11.71 24.97
CA GLY A 252 -3.91 11.28 26.08
C GLY A 252 -2.44 11.02 25.69
N PRO A 253 -1.56 10.72 26.67
CA PRO A 253 -0.11 10.60 26.46
C PRO A 253 0.32 9.33 25.71
N GLY A 254 -0.52 8.29 25.70
CA GLY A 254 -0.12 6.97 25.18
C GLY A 254 -0.19 6.84 23.67
N GLY A 255 -1.13 7.51 23.01
CA GLY A 255 -1.54 7.19 21.64
C GLY A 255 -1.58 8.36 20.66
N MET A 256 -0.87 9.45 20.95
CA MET A 256 -0.62 10.57 20.03
C MET A 256 0.88 10.71 19.77
N ALA A 257 1.26 11.03 18.55
CA ALA A 257 2.64 11.25 18.10
C ALA A 257 3.17 12.63 18.54
N HIS A 258 3.31 12.82 19.85
CA HIS A 258 3.64 14.11 20.47
C HIS A 258 4.95 14.72 19.96
N TYR A 259 5.99 13.89 19.80
CA TYR A 259 7.29 14.38 19.36
C TYR A 259 7.24 14.78 17.88
N LEU A 260 6.63 13.96 17.03
CA LEU A 260 6.37 14.32 15.63
C LEU A 260 5.52 15.59 15.50
N MET A 261 4.51 15.76 16.36
CA MET A 261 3.66 16.95 16.36
C MET A 261 4.46 18.21 16.71
N THR A 262 5.38 18.15 17.67
CA THR A 262 6.30 19.26 17.94
C THR A 262 7.25 19.55 16.77
N GLY A 263 7.71 18.50 16.07
CA GLY A 263 8.49 18.65 14.84
C GLY A 263 7.72 19.39 13.76
N LEU A 264 6.49 18.96 13.46
CA LEU A 264 5.59 19.61 12.50
C LEU A 264 5.31 21.06 12.88
N ARG A 265 5.14 21.34 14.18
CA ARG A 265 4.98 22.71 14.69
C ARG A 265 6.21 23.56 14.36
N ASN A 266 7.39 23.04 14.66
CA ASN A 266 8.65 23.77 14.50
C ASN A 266 9.01 24.01 13.03
N LEU A 267 8.61 23.11 12.12
CA LEU A 267 8.73 23.33 10.67
C LEU A 267 7.89 24.52 10.20
N GLY A 268 6.78 24.82 10.88
CA GLY A 268 5.98 26.00 10.64
C GLY A 268 5.12 25.96 9.37
N VAL A 269 5.02 24.80 8.70
CA VAL A 269 4.18 24.59 7.51
C VAL A 269 2.73 25.02 7.77
N LYS A 270 2.15 25.82 6.88
CA LYS A 270 0.82 26.42 7.01
C LYS A 270 -0.22 25.72 6.14
N GLY A 271 -1.47 26.17 6.29
CA GLY A 271 -2.59 25.71 5.46
C GLY A 271 -3.03 24.27 5.69
N LEU A 272 -2.60 23.62 6.77
CA LEU A 272 -2.81 22.18 6.98
C LEU A 272 -4.29 21.83 7.12
N HIS A 273 -4.68 20.73 6.48
CA HIS A 273 -5.93 20.03 6.76
C HIS A 273 -5.63 18.83 7.67
N LEU A 274 -6.03 18.91 8.93
CA LEU A 274 -5.83 17.82 9.89
C LEU A 274 -6.99 16.82 9.84
N ILE A 275 -6.67 15.53 9.79
CA ILE A 275 -7.63 14.45 9.98
C ILE A 275 -7.25 13.71 11.27
N SER A 276 -8.11 13.76 12.27
CA SER A 276 -7.87 13.11 13.57
C SER A 276 -9.18 12.81 14.29
N ASN A 277 -9.14 11.96 15.30
CA ASN A 277 -10.31 11.76 16.16
C ASN A 277 -10.70 13.06 16.89
N THR A 278 -9.73 13.92 17.22
CA THR A 278 -9.93 15.17 17.97
C THR A 278 -9.30 16.36 17.25
N ALA A 279 -9.71 17.59 17.60
CA ALA A 279 -9.12 18.82 17.07
C ALA A 279 -8.54 19.72 18.18
N GLY A 280 -7.82 19.15 19.15
CA GLY A 280 -7.17 19.93 20.22
C GLY A 280 -8.00 20.09 21.51
N VAL A 281 -8.83 19.08 21.82
CA VAL A 281 -9.69 19.11 23.02
C VAL A 281 -9.03 18.49 24.27
N ALA A 282 -7.89 17.81 24.13
CA ALA A 282 -7.32 17.01 25.19
C ALA A 282 -6.84 17.89 26.36
N ARG A 283 -6.20 19.01 26.03
CA ARG A 283 -5.69 19.99 26.99
C ARG A 283 -6.80 20.68 27.79
N VAL A 284 -7.91 21.07 27.15
CA VAL A 284 -9.02 21.78 27.82
C VAL A 284 -9.96 20.87 28.59
N SER A 285 -10.07 19.60 28.17
CA SER A 285 -10.93 18.59 28.81
C SER A 285 -10.21 17.80 29.91
N ALA A 286 -8.90 18.00 30.08
CA ALA A 286 -8.05 17.20 30.96
C ALA A 286 -8.18 15.69 30.68
N PHE A 287 -8.22 15.29 29.40
CA PHE A 287 -8.24 13.88 29.01
C PHE A 287 -6.96 13.18 29.49
N GLY A 288 -7.06 12.46 30.61
CA GLY A 288 -5.98 11.68 31.20
C GLY A 288 -5.03 12.48 32.10
N THR A 289 -4.64 13.70 31.73
CA THR A 289 -3.68 14.54 32.49
C THR A 289 -3.70 16.01 32.00
N PRO A 290 -3.39 17.02 32.85
CA PRO A 290 -3.32 18.42 32.43
C PRO A 290 -2.09 18.71 31.54
N ASN A 291 -2.17 19.76 30.72
CA ASN A 291 -1.06 20.31 29.89
C ASN A 291 -0.43 19.33 28.88
N ILE A 292 -1.17 18.33 28.41
CA ILE A 292 -0.72 17.45 27.32
C ILE A 292 -0.52 18.25 26.03
N ILE A 293 0.50 17.86 25.25
CA ILE A 293 0.65 18.30 23.86
C ILE A 293 -0.48 17.69 23.03
N ASP A 294 -1.20 18.53 22.28
CA ASP A 294 -2.21 18.09 21.32
C ASP A 294 -2.24 19.04 20.11
N HIS A 295 -3.15 18.79 19.18
CA HIS A 295 -3.33 19.56 17.94
C HIS A 295 -3.37 21.08 18.15
N SER A 296 -3.75 21.56 19.35
CA SER A 296 -3.79 22.98 19.65
C SER A 296 -2.46 23.69 19.41
N ILE A 297 -1.32 23.01 19.59
CA ILE A 297 -0.01 23.66 19.36
C ILE A 297 0.19 24.08 17.90
N LEU A 298 -0.47 23.41 16.96
CA LEU A 298 -0.43 23.73 15.53
C LEU A 298 -1.40 24.86 15.22
N VAL A 299 -2.58 24.85 15.85
CA VAL A 299 -3.58 25.90 15.71
C VAL A 299 -3.06 27.23 16.28
N GLU A 300 -2.47 27.22 17.48
CA GLU A 300 -1.86 28.38 18.12
C GLU A 300 -0.68 28.95 17.31
N ASN A 301 -0.01 28.09 16.55
CA ASN A 301 1.05 28.49 15.63
C ASN A 301 0.51 28.90 14.24
N ASN A 302 -0.81 29.08 14.08
CA ASN A 302 -1.49 29.45 12.83
C ASN A 302 -1.21 28.50 11.66
N GLN A 303 -1.03 27.20 11.91
CA GLN A 303 -0.71 26.23 10.86
C GLN A 303 -1.93 25.53 10.25
N VAL A 304 -3.08 25.54 10.92
CA VAL A 304 -4.24 24.73 10.57
C VAL A 304 -5.29 25.57 9.86
N ALA A 305 -5.67 25.16 8.64
CA ALA A 305 -6.77 25.78 7.88
C ALA A 305 -8.07 24.96 7.96
N LYS A 306 -7.98 23.66 8.21
CA LYS A 306 -9.15 22.79 8.30
C LYS A 306 -8.92 21.62 9.24
N ALA A 307 -9.97 21.15 9.91
CA ALA A 307 -9.99 19.84 10.57
C ALA A 307 -11.18 18.99 10.12
N THR A 308 -10.94 17.70 9.92
CA THR A 308 -11.98 16.67 9.87
C THR A 308 -11.84 15.81 11.12
N ALA A 309 -12.84 15.87 12.01
CA ALA A 309 -12.74 15.22 13.32
C ALA A 309 -14.08 14.71 13.87
N SER A 310 -14.01 13.75 14.79
CA SER A 310 -15.19 13.19 15.44
C SER A 310 -15.56 13.88 16.75
N TYR A 311 -14.56 14.39 17.47
CA TYR A 311 -14.71 15.10 18.72
C TYR A 311 -13.90 16.41 18.72
N PRO A 312 -14.36 17.45 17.98
CA PRO A 312 -13.61 18.69 17.80
C PRO A 312 -13.90 19.77 18.86
N VAL A 313 -14.96 19.62 19.67
CA VAL A 313 -15.46 20.67 20.57
C VAL A 313 -15.20 20.32 22.03
N SER A 314 -14.84 21.32 22.83
CA SER A 314 -14.75 21.20 24.29
C SER A 314 -16.09 20.79 24.90
N PRO A 315 -16.11 19.88 25.90
CA PRO A 315 -17.33 19.57 26.65
C PRO A 315 -17.78 20.74 27.55
N SER A 316 -17.00 21.82 27.64
CA SER A 316 -17.22 22.96 28.52
C SER A 316 -17.19 24.26 27.73
N ALA A 317 -18.35 24.87 27.46
CA ALA A 317 -18.46 26.13 26.70
C ALA A 317 -17.67 27.31 27.32
N SER A 318 -17.38 27.27 28.63
CA SER A 318 -16.55 28.27 29.31
C SER A 318 -15.04 28.10 29.11
N ARG A 319 -14.61 27.03 28.44
CA ARG A 319 -13.21 26.67 28.19
C ARG A 319 -13.08 26.16 26.75
N PRO A 320 -13.21 27.04 25.74
CA PRO A 320 -13.01 26.65 24.36
C PRO A 320 -11.57 26.19 24.12
N SER A 321 -11.41 25.25 23.20
CA SER A 321 -10.11 24.87 22.65
C SER A 321 -9.57 25.95 21.69
N ALA A 322 -8.27 25.91 21.39
CA ALA A 322 -7.67 26.81 20.42
C ALA A 322 -8.32 26.67 19.03
N PHE A 323 -8.78 25.47 18.68
CA PHE A 323 -9.49 25.21 17.42
C PHE A 323 -10.88 25.83 17.39
N GLU A 324 -11.66 25.73 18.47
CA GLU A 324 -12.95 26.42 18.56
C GLU A 324 -12.79 27.94 18.41
N ASP A 325 -11.77 28.51 19.05
CA ASP A 325 -11.48 29.93 18.93
C ASP A 325 -11.09 30.32 17.48
N ALA A 326 -10.28 29.51 16.79
CA ALA A 326 -9.92 29.73 15.39
C ALA A 326 -11.14 29.57 14.45
N PHE A 327 -11.97 28.55 14.66
CA PHE A 327 -13.21 28.34 13.91
C PHE A 327 -14.17 29.52 14.06
N ASN A 328 -14.38 29.99 15.29
CA ASN A 328 -15.27 31.14 15.57
C ASN A 328 -14.75 32.46 14.97
N ARG A 329 -13.43 32.59 14.79
CA ARG A 329 -12.82 33.72 14.05
C ARG A 329 -12.87 33.55 12.53
N GLY A 330 -13.31 32.41 12.02
CA GLY A 330 -13.31 32.10 10.58
C GLY A 330 -11.93 31.79 10.01
N GLU A 331 -10.96 31.44 10.86
CA GLU A 331 -9.58 31.13 10.48
C GLU A 331 -9.39 29.63 10.14
N ALA A 332 -10.30 28.77 10.60
CA ALA A 332 -10.26 27.33 10.35
C ALA A 332 -11.66 26.79 10.01
N GLU A 333 -11.72 25.84 9.08
CA GLU A 333 -12.94 25.10 8.73
C GLU A 333 -13.05 23.78 9.51
N LEU A 334 -14.27 23.31 9.74
CA LEU A 334 -14.54 22.06 10.43
C LEU A 334 -15.50 21.15 9.65
N GLU A 335 -15.09 19.91 9.44
CA GLU A 335 -15.95 18.80 9.04
C GLU A 335 -16.12 17.84 10.22
N VAL A 336 -17.35 17.72 10.74
CA VAL A 336 -17.65 16.78 11.83
C VAL A 336 -18.07 15.43 11.25
N VAL A 337 -17.40 14.36 11.68
CA VAL A 337 -17.65 12.98 11.20
C VAL A 337 -17.81 12.04 12.39
N PRO A 338 -18.89 11.25 12.50
CA PRO A 338 -19.02 10.24 13.56
C PRO A 338 -17.77 9.36 13.66
N GLN A 339 -17.30 9.06 14.87
CA GLN A 339 -16.02 8.36 15.08
C GLN A 339 -15.90 7.04 14.30
N GLY A 340 -16.96 6.22 14.31
CA GLY A 340 -16.99 4.97 13.54
C GLY A 340 -16.96 5.21 12.03
N THR A 341 -17.64 6.25 11.55
CA THR A 341 -17.60 6.67 10.14
C THR A 341 -16.22 7.21 9.76
N LEU A 342 -15.55 7.97 10.62
CA LEU A 342 -14.18 8.44 10.39
C LEU A 342 -13.21 7.27 10.24
N ALA A 343 -13.28 6.29 11.14
CA ALA A 343 -12.45 5.09 11.07
C ALA A 343 -12.73 4.30 9.78
N GLU A 344 -13.99 4.14 9.38
CA GLU A 344 -14.36 3.40 8.18
C GLU A 344 -14.03 4.17 6.88
N ARG A 345 -14.07 5.51 6.89
CA ARG A 345 -13.59 6.35 5.78
C ARG A 345 -12.09 6.20 5.60
N LEU A 346 -11.31 6.22 6.68
CA LEU A 346 -9.87 5.94 6.63
C LEU A 346 -9.59 4.52 6.12
N ARG A 347 -10.22 3.51 6.71
CA ARG A 347 -10.08 2.11 6.27
C ARG A 347 -10.43 1.93 4.79
N SER A 348 -11.51 2.56 4.34
CA SER A 348 -11.96 2.53 2.94
C SER A 348 -10.95 3.19 2.02
N GLY A 349 -10.49 4.39 2.35
CA GLY A 349 -9.51 5.12 1.54
C GLY A 349 -8.18 4.38 1.41
N GLY A 350 -7.70 3.79 2.51
CA GLY A 350 -6.48 2.98 2.52
C GLY A 350 -6.63 1.66 1.76
N ALA A 351 -7.81 1.03 1.79
CA ALA A 351 -8.08 -0.23 1.08
C ALA A 351 -8.55 -0.06 -0.38
N GLY A 352 -8.55 1.17 -0.91
CA GLY A 352 -9.01 1.47 -2.28
C GLY A 352 -10.54 1.38 -2.47
N VAL A 353 -11.32 1.44 -1.40
CA VAL A 353 -12.79 1.55 -1.46
C VAL A 353 -13.15 3.03 -1.57
N ALA A 354 -13.71 3.43 -2.72
CA ALA A 354 -14.04 4.83 -2.99
C ALA A 354 -15.14 5.38 -2.05
N ALA A 355 -16.17 4.59 -1.77
CA ALA A 355 -17.28 4.99 -0.91
C ALA A 355 -17.99 3.77 -0.30
N PHE A 356 -18.70 4.00 0.80
CA PHE A 356 -19.55 3.00 1.46
C PHE A 356 -20.83 3.64 2.00
N TYR A 357 -21.89 2.85 2.10
CA TYR A 357 -23.11 3.27 2.77
C TYR A 357 -23.07 2.91 4.26
N THR A 358 -23.46 3.84 5.12
CA THR A 358 -23.60 3.61 6.56
C THR A 358 -24.92 4.18 7.07
N PRO A 359 -25.59 3.52 8.03
CA PRO A 359 -26.80 4.09 8.63
C PRO A 359 -26.47 5.17 9.67
N THR A 360 -25.20 5.31 10.06
CA THR A 360 -24.75 6.25 11.09
C THR A 360 -24.92 7.69 10.60
N GLY A 361 -25.80 8.45 11.26
CA GLY A 361 -26.07 9.85 10.92
C GLY A 361 -27.26 10.06 9.97
N ALA A 362 -27.86 8.99 9.43
CA ALA A 362 -29.10 9.08 8.65
C ALA A 362 -30.22 9.75 9.46
N GLY A 363 -31.00 10.63 8.83
CA GLY A 363 -32.04 11.44 9.49
C GLY A 363 -31.52 12.55 10.43
N THR A 364 -30.23 12.87 10.41
CA THR A 364 -29.62 13.95 11.22
C THR A 364 -28.94 14.97 10.31
N LEU A 365 -28.50 16.12 10.86
CA LEU A 365 -27.70 17.12 10.13
C LEU A 365 -26.42 16.56 9.51
N LEU A 366 -25.91 15.42 10.02
CA LEU A 366 -24.73 14.75 9.45
C LEU A 366 -24.98 14.13 8.07
N ALA A 367 -26.26 13.98 7.68
CA ALA A 367 -26.68 13.49 6.37
C ALA A 367 -26.83 14.62 5.33
N ASP A 368 -26.84 15.89 5.76
CA ASP A 368 -27.11 17.01 4.87
C ASP A 368 -26.06 17.08 3.75
N GLY A 369 -26.55 17.18 2.50
CA GLY A 369 -25.71 17.22 1.31
C GLY A 369 -25.09 15.88 0.88
N LYS A 370 -25.40 14.77 1.55
CA LYS A 370 -24.91 13.42 1.17
C LYS A 370 -25.98 12.63 0.41
N GLU A 371 -25.54 11.72 -0.45
CA GLU A 371 -26.45 10.77 -1.09
C GLU A 371 -27.06 9.84 -0.03
N THR A 372 -28.38 9.63 -0.10
CA THR A 372 -29.08 8.67 0.74
C THR A 372 -29.64 7.51 -0.09
N ARG A 373 -29.68 6.31 0.52
CA ARG A 373 -30.26 5.12 -0.10
C ARG A 373 -31.01 4.30 0.93
N ASN A 374 -32.21 3.80 0.56
CA ASN A 374 -32.89 2.79 1.34
C ASN A 374 -32.36 1.40 0.95
N ILE A 375 -31.81 0.67 1.91
CA ILE A 375 -31.27 -0.68 1.73
C ILE A 375 -31.97 -1.58 2.75
N GLY A 376 -32.79 -2.53 2.27
CA GLY A 376 -33.52 -3.45 3.14
C GLY A 376 -34.49 -2.77 4.11
N GLY A 377 -35.10 -1.64 3.72
CA GLY A 377 -36.07 -0.91 4.55
C GLY A 377 -35.44 0.11 5.51
N ARG A 378 -34.11 0.23 5.56
CA ARG A 378 -33.38 1.19 6.41
C ARG A 378 -32.69 2.24 5.54
N GLU A 379 -32.68 3.50 6.00
CA GLU A 379 -31.95 4.58 5.34
C GLU A 379 -30.46 4.54 5.68
N TYR A 380 -29.63 4.75 4.66
CA TYR A 380 -28.17 4.85 4.75
C TYR A 380 -27.71 6.14 4.06
N ILE A 381 -26.59 6.69 4.50
CA ILE A 381 -25.87 7.80 3.87
C ILE A 381 -24.59 7.28 3.20
N LEU A 382 -24.23 7.85 2.05
CA LEU A 382 -22.98 7.57 1.36
C LEU A 382 -21.83 8.38 1.99
N GLU A 383 -20.75 7.69 2.34
CA GLU A 383 -19.52 8.29 2.87
C GLU A 383 -18.32 7.94 1.99
N MET A 384 -17.43 8.92 1.80
CA MET A 384 -16.28 8.79 0.89
C MET A 384 -15.03 8.33 1.63
N GLY A 385 -14.28 7.40 1.04
CA GLY A 385 -12.96 7.00 1.54
C GLY A 385 -12.01 8.19 1.64
N MET A 386 -11.13 8.18 2.66
CA MET A 386 -10.20 9.28 2.94
C MET A 386 -8.75 8.86 2.81
N ARG A 387 -7.95 9.71 2.18
CA ARG A 387 -6.50 9.62 2.07
C ARG A 387 -5.86 10.92 2.53
N ALA A 388 -4.58 10.84 2.86
CA ALA A 388 -3.78 11.98 3.30
C ALA A 388 -2.48 12.08 2.49
N ASP A 389 -1.84 13.24 2.50
CA ASP A 389 -0.49 13.40 1.95
C ASP A 389 0.54 12.83 2.94
N PHE A 390 0.38 13.16 4.22
CA PHE A 390 1.23 12.70 5.31
C PHE A 390 0.42 12.07 6.43
N CYS A 391 1.06 11.16 7.17
CA CYS A 391 0.53 10.58 8.39
C CYS A 391 1.60 10.58 9.47
N ILE A 392 1.27 11.13 10.65
CA ILE A 392 2.11 11.01 11.84
C ILE A 392 1.40 10.13 12.87
N ILE A 393 2.07 9.07 13.29
CA ILE A 393 1.52 8.01 14.15
C ILE A 393 2.51 7.62 15.24
N ARG A 394 2.01 6.95 16.29
CA ARG A 394 2.79 6.47 17.43
C ARG A 394 2.69 4.95 17.60
N GLY A 395 3.84 4.29 17.64
CA GLY A 395 4.00 2.88 17.97
C GLY A 395 4.64 2.66 19.35
N TYR A 396 4.62 1.41 19.84
CA TYR A 396 5.42 1.02 20.99
C TYR A 396 6.85 0.68 20.57
N LYS A 397 6.99 -0.28 19.65
CA LYS A 397 8.27 -0.61 19.02
C LYS A 397 8.11 -0.66 17.51
N ALA A 398 9.19 -0.37 16.79
CA ALA A 398 9.30 -0.70 15.38
C ALA A 398 10.61 -1.43 15.08
N ASP A 399 10.61 -2.33 14.11
CA ASP A 399 11.86 -2.80 13.53
C ASP A 399 12.37 -1.85 12.44
N THR A 400 13.62 -2.03 11.99
CA THR A 400 14.22 -1.16 10.96
C THR A 400 13.58 -1.28 9.57
N LEU A 401 12.75 -2.31 9.32
CA LEU A 401 11.93 -2.44 8.10
C LEU A 401 10.61 -1.67 8.18
N GLY A 402 10.24 -1.22 9.38
CA GLY A 402 9.04 -0.42 9.64
C GLY A 402 7.88 -1.21 10.23
N ASN A 403 8.03 -2.49 10.57
CA ASN A 403 6.95 -3.22 11.24
C ASN A 403 6.70 -2.60 12.61
N VAL A 404 5.44 -2.34 12.97
CA VAL A 404 5.08 -1.67 14.22
C VAL A 404 4.20 -2.56 15.09
N VAL A 405 4.53 -2.60 16.38
CA VAL A 405 3.69 -3.15 17.46
C VAL A 405 3.20 -2.03 18.37
N TYR A 406 2.02 -2.21 18.95
CA TYR A 406 1.35 -1.22 19.82
C TYR A 406 1.09 -1.79 21.21
N LYS A 407 0.75 -0.92 22.18
CA LYS A 407 0.53 -1.33 23.58
C LYS A 407 -0.81 -0.82 24.12
N GLY A 408 -1.77 -1.73 24.29
CA GLY A 408 -3.08 -1.41 24.86
C GLY A 408 -3.86 -0.42 24.01
N THR A 409 -4.48 0.58 24.65
CA THR A 409 -5.35 1.56 23.98
C THR A 409 -4.60 2.60 23.15
N SER A 410 -3.26 2.62 23.18
CA SER A 410 -2.46 3.47 22.29
C SER A 410 -2.55 3.08 20.82
N ARG A 411 -3.04 1.87 20.51
CA ARG A 411 -3.23 1.41 19.13
C ARG A 411 -4.24 2.29 18.38
N ASN A 412 -5.48 2.41 18.88
CA ASN A 412 -6.54 3.26 18.33
C ASN A 412 -6.54 3.42 16.77
N PHE A 413 -6.45 4.65 16.25
CA PHE A 413 -6.45 4.99 14.83
C PHE A 413 -5.10 4.78 14.15
N ASN A 414 -4.02 4.52 14.89
CA ASN A 414 -2.67 4.45 14.32
C ASN A 414 -2.55 3.47 13.13
N PRO A 415 -2.98 2.20 13.23
CA PRO A 415 -2.82 1.26 12.13
C PRO A 415 -3.68 1.62 10.92
N VAL A 416 -4.92 2.08 11.15
CA VAL A 416 -5.81 2.41 10.03
C VAL A 416 -5.32 3.64 9.27
N MET A 417 -4.80 4.65 9.97
CA MET A 417 -4.26 5.86 9.35
C MET A 417 -2.99 5.59 8.52
N ALA A 418 -2.13 4.67 8.97
CA ALA A 418 -0.90 4.30 8.27
C ALA A 418 -1.13 3.87 6.82
N THR A 419 -2.28 3.25 6.54
CA THR A 419 -2.64 2.75 5.20
C THR A 419 -3.14 3.82 4.24
N THR A 420 -3.30 5.08 4.67
CA THR A 420 -4.05 6.10 3.91
C THR A 420 -3.19 7.23 3.39
N ALA A 421 -1.92 7.31 3.80
CA ALA A 421 -1.03 8.40 3.44
C ALA A 421 0.00 7.98 2.38
N ARG A 422 0.50 8.98 1.65
CA ARG A 422 1.65 8.80 0.75
C ARG A 422 2.96 8.66 1.52
N THR A 423 3.08 9.39 2.63
CA THR A 423 4.22 9.31 3.54
C THR A 423 3.73 9.10 4.97
N THR A 424 4.07 7.97 5.58
CA THR A 424 3.76 7.64 6.97
C THR A 424 5.03 7.69 7.82
N VAL A 425 4.98 8.50 8.88
CA VAL A 425 6.05 8.68 9.85
C VAL A 425 5.58 8.17 11.20
N VAL A 426 6.30 7.21 11.77
CA VAL A 426 6.02 6.65 13.09
C VAL A 426 7.06 7.07 14.10
N GLU A 427 6.62 7.60 15.25
CA GLU A 427 7.48 7.66 16.44
C GLU A 427 7.30 6.41 17.29
N VAL A 428 8.40 5.90 17.83
CA VAL A 428 8.39 4.70 18.69
C VAL A 428 9.24 4.90 19.94
N ASP A 429 8.94 4.13 20.99
CA ASP A 429 9.73 4.15 22.22
C ASP A 429 11.02 3.30 22.08
N GLU A 430 11.02 2.33 21.17
CA GLU A 430 12.14 1.42 20.93
C GLU A 430 12.22 1.05 19.44
N ILE A 431 13.44 1.10 18.89
CA ILE A 431 13.75 0.53 17.57
C ILE A 431 14.51 -0.77 17.79
N VAL A 432 14.09 -1.82 17.12
CA VAL A 432 14.67 -3.18 17.19
C VAL A 432 15.15 -3.65 15.82
N GLU A 433 15.93 -4.71 15.77
CA GLU A 433 16.26 -5.36 14.50
C GLU A 433 15.09 -6.23 14.02
N PRO A 434 14.90 -6.41 12.71
CA PRO A 434 13.84 -7.28 12.22
C PRO A 434 14.02 -8.72 12.72
N GLY A 435 12.91 -9.45 12.83
CA GLY A 435 12.88 -10.76 13.49
C GLY A 435 12.94 -10.72 15.03
N GLN A 436 13.17 -9.55 15.65
CA GLN A 436 12.98 -9.37 17.09
C GLN A 436 11.50 -9.11 17.46
N LEU A 437 10.68 -8.71 16.49
CA LEU A 437 9.23 -8.66 16.62
C LEU A 437 8.63 -9.98 16.11
N GLY A 438 7.69 -10.53 16.85
CA GLY A 438 6.96 -11.73 16.44
C GLY A 438 6.06 -11.46 15.22
N PRO A 439 6.03 -12.33 14.20
CA PRO A 439 5.19 -12.13 13.01
C PRO A 439 3.69 -11.91 13.29
N GLU A 440 3.18 -12.52 14.37
CA GLU A 440 1.78 -12.45 14.82
C GLU A 440 1.47 -11.23 15.72
N GLU A 441 2.50 -10.58 16.30
CA GLU A 441 2.29 -9.36 17.10
C GLU A 441 2.35 -8.09 16.26
N ILE A 442 2.93 -8.16 15.06
CA ILE A 442 3.01 -7.04 14.11
C ILE A 442 1.59 -6.64 13.72
N VAL A 443 1.29 -5.36 13.94
CA VAL A 443 -0.03 -4.80 13.67
C VAL A 443 -0.03 -3.96 12.41
N THR A 444 1.00 -3.14 12.24
CA THR A 444 1.17 -2.33 11.03
C THR A 444 2.41 -2.86 10.32
N PRO A 445 2.23 -3.60 9.22
CA PRO A 445 3.33 -4.09 8.41
C PRO A 445 4.21 -2.94 7.92
N GLY A 446 5.51 -3.21 7.82
CA GLY A 446 6.51 -2.20 7.44
C GLY A 446 6.35 -1.63 6.04
N LEU A 447 5.58 -2.29 5.16
CA LEU A 447 5.23 -1.76 3.85
C LEU A 447 4.42 -0.44 3.92
N PHE A 448 3.71 -0.19 5.03
CA PHE A 448 2.94 1.06 5.21
C PHE A 448 3.73 2.18 5.91
N ILE A 449 4.96 1.90 6.35
CA ILE A 449 5.79 2.85 7.10
C ILE A 449 6.96 3.29 6.23
N ASP A 450 7.05 4.59 5.99
CA ASP A 450 8.16 5.19 5.23
C ASP A 450 9.31 5.61 6.15
N ARG A 451 8.97 6.11 7.35
CA ARG A 451 9.93 6.76 8.25
C ARG A 451 9.67 6.41 9.70
N ILE A 452 10.75 6.17 10.44
CA ILE A 452 10.74 5.77 11.84
C ILE A 452 11.60 6.77 12.61
N VAL A 453 11.07 7.27 13.72
CA VAL A 453 11.78 8.18 14.62
C VAL A 453 11.79 7.57 16.01
N LEU A 454 12.98 7.42 16.60
CA LEU A 454 13.09 7.07 18.01
C LEU A 454 12.73 8.30 18.85
N ARG A 455 11.73 8.16 19.72
CA ARG A 455 11.37 9.23 20.64
C ARG A 455 12.48 9.45 21.68
N PRO A 456 12.95 10.69 21.91
CA PRO A 456 13.94 10.96 22.94
C PRO A 456 13.44 10.51 24.32
N ARG A 457 14.32 9.87 25.11
CA ARG A 457 13.95 9.32 26.42
C ARG A 457 13.49 10.38 27.43
N ASP A 458 13.98 11.60 27.27
CA ASP A 458 13.68 12.78 28.08
C ASP A 458 12.56 13.64 27.48
N PHE A 459 11.99 13.28 26.33
CA PHE A 459 10.89 14.05 25.73
C PHE A 459 9.63 13.95 26.58
N SER A 460 9.16 15.08 27.09
CA SER A 460 7.88 15.21 27.76
C SER A 460 6.75 15.35 26.74
N ALA A 461 5.70 14.53 26.89
CA ALA A 461 4.44 14.73 26.16
C ALA A 461 3.61 15.92 26.70
N TYR A 462 4.17 16.68 27.65
CA TYR A 462 3.52 17.78 28.35
C TYR A 462 4.31 19.07 28.17
N LEU A 463 3.57 20.19 28.04
CA LEU A 463 4.10 21.56 27.93
C LEU A 463 4.63 22.11 29.25
#